data_AF-A0A1E7W6E1-F1
#
_entry.id   AF-A0A1E7W6E1-F1
#
_cell.length_a   1.000
_cell.length_b   1.000
_cell.length_c   1.000
_cell.angle_alpha   90.00
_cell.angle_beta   90.00
_cell.angle_gamma   90.00
#
_symmetry.space_group_name_H-M   'P 1'
#
loop_
_entity.id
_entity.type
_entity.pdbx_description
1 polymer ?
#
loop_
_entity_poly.entity_id
_entity_poly.type
_entity_poly.pdbx_seq_one_letter_code
_entity_poly.pdbx_strand_id
1 'polypeptide(L)'
;MDRIVVNGIEYVRAQPVAKAAKRVPQPKMVERQCKWCRKQFFARAADVKRGWGLYCSKTCKAIRQEVRTGQYRAHLEHRDADGYGGEFSNAHQFSNEEHDCNKD
;
A
#
# COMPACT_ATOMS: atom_id res chain seq x y z
N MET A 1 0.51 29.16 29.72
CA MET A 1 -0.25 30.07 28.84
C MET A 1 0.63 31.26 28.64
N ASP A 2 1.12 31.45 27.42
CA ASP A 2 2.14 32.46 27.18
C ASP A 2 1.42 33.70 26.64
N ARG A 3 1.64 34.85 27.31
CA ARG A 3 1.10 36.13 26.87
C ARG A 3 2.07 36.74 25.87
N ILE A 4 1.57 37.10 24.69
CA ILE A 4 2.36 37.70 23.62
C ILE A 4 1.73 39.05 23.30
N VAL A 5 2.54 40.10 23.21
CA VAL A 5 2.08 41.44 22.84
C VAL A 5 2.49 41.71 21.40
N VAL A 6 1.51 42.00 20.54
CA VAL A 6 1.75 42.39 19.14
C VAL A 6 0.99 43.69 18.88
N ASN A 7 1.70 44.74 18.46
CA ASN A 7 1.13 46.08 18.20
C ASN A 7 0.30 46.63 19.38
N GLY A 8 0.73 46.37 20.61
CA GLY A 8 0.07 46.86 21.83
C GLY A 8 -1.19 46.10 22.25
N ILE A 9 -1.56 45.03 21.53
CA ILE A 9 -2.69 44.16 21.89
C ILE A 9 -2.13 42.88 22.53
N GLU A 10 -2.64 42.53 23.72
CA GLU A 10 -2.28 41.30 24.41
C GLU A 10 -3.05 40.10 23.86
N TYR A 11 -2.31 39.07 23.47
CA TYR A 11 -2.86 37.79 23.02
C TYR A 11 -2.42 36.67 23.97
N VAL A 12 -3.35 35.76 24.29
CA VAL A 12 -3.06 34.57 25.10
C VAL A 12 -2.86 33.38 24.18
N ARG A 13 -1.63 32.87 24.09
CA ARG A 13 -1.32 31.67 23.31
C ARG A 13 -1.37 30.44 24.19
N ALA A 14 -2.20 29.46 23.82
CA ALA A 14 -2.18 28.14 24.41
C ALA A 14 -0.91 27.39 23.95
N GLN A 15 -0.21 26.75 24.90
CA GLN A 15 0.94 25.90 24.58
C GLN A 15 0.45 24.59 23.94
N PRO A 16 1.17 24.03 22.96
CA PRO A 16 0.80 22.76 22.36
C PRO A 16 0.94 21.64 23.40
N VAL A 17 -0.17 20.94 23.69
CA VAL A 17 -0.14 19.75 24.54
C VAL A 17 0.48 18.58 23.77
N ALA A 18 1.66 18.15 24.20
CA ALA A 18 2.33 16.99 23.61
C ALA A 18 1.47 15.73 23.84
N LYS A 19 1.07 15.04 22.77
CA LYS A 19 0.42 13.73 22.88
C LYS A 19 1.43 12.70 23.38
N ALA A 20 1.09 11.97 24.43
CA ALA A 20 1.91 10.88 24.94
C ALA A 20 2.11 9.79 23.86
N ALA A 21 3.37 9.46 23.56
CA ALA A 21 3.71 8.40 22.63
C ALA A 21 3.36 7.02 23.23
N LYS A 22 2.55 6.22 22.53
CA LYS A 22 2.22 4.85 22.95
C LYS A 22 3.41 3.92 22.63
N ARG A 23 3.82 3.10 23.60
CA ARG A 23 4.84 2.04 23.37
C ARG A 23 4.21 0.88 22.59
N VAL A 24 4.81 0.50 21.45
CA VAL A 24 4.40 -0.66 20.66
C VAL A 24 5.22 -1.88 21.12
N PRO A 25 4.60 -2.99 21.53
CA PRO A 25 5.34 -4.19 21.92
C PRO A 25 6.07 -4.80 20.72
N GLN A 26 7.26 -5.35 20.98
CA GLN A 26 8.07 -5.99 19.94
C GLN A 26 7.38 -7.25 19.39
N PRO A 27 7.40 -7.48 18.06
CA PRO A 27 6.76 -8.64 17.47
C PRO A 27 7.57 -9.91 17.74
N LYS A 28 6.87 -10.96 18.19
CA LYS A 28 7.46 -12.30 18.36
C LYS A 28 7.79 -12.91 17.00
N MET A 29 9.01 -13.42 16.83
CA MET A 29 9.48 -14.09 15.61
C MET A 29 9.36 -15.61 15.76
N VAL A 30 9.04 -16.31 14.67
CA VAL A 30 8.84 -17.76 14.60
C VAL A 30 9.60 -18.30 13.39
N GLU A 31 10.29 -19.41 13.56
CA GLU A 31 10.99 -20.10 12.47
C GLU A 31 10.01 -20.86 11.56
N ARG A 32 10.20 -20.74 10.25
CA ARG A 32 9.37 -21.38 9.22
C ARG A 32 10.24 -21.80 8.04
N GLN A 33 9.72 -22.75 7.26
CA GLN A 33 10.31 -23.18 6.00
C GLN A 33 9.60 -22.56 4.81
N CYS A 34 10.35 -22.02 3.85
CA CYS A 34 9.81 -21.45 2.62
C CYS A 34 9.19 -22.53 1.73
N LYS A 35 7.96 -22.34 1.27
CA LYS A 35 7.27 -23.30 0.39
C LYS A 35 7.88 -23.46 -1.01
N TRP A 36 8.71 -22.51 -1.45
CA TRP A 36 9.37 -22.56 -2.76
C TRP A 36 10.80 -23.10 -2.67
N CYS A 37 11.70 -22.36 -2.01
CA CYS A 37 13.12 -22.71 -1.95
C CYS A 37 13.51 -23.59 -0.75
N ARG A 38 12.55 -23.95 0.12
CA ARG A 38 12.75 -24.82 1.30
C ARG A 38 13.76 -24.32 2.34
N LYS A 39 14.27 -23.09 2.20
CA LYS A 39 15.14 -22.44 3.19
C LYS A 39 14.37 -22.10 4.47
N GLN A 40 15.03 -22.22 5.61
CA GLN A 40 14.53 -21.75 6.89
C GLN A 40 14.59 -20.22 6.94
N PHE A 41 13.57 -19.59 7.55
CA PHE A 41 13.51 -18.16 7.75
C PHE A 41 12.65 -17.80 8.97
N PHE A 42 12.83 -16.60 9.50
CA PHE A 42 12.05 -16.11 10.63
C PHE A 42 10.92 -15.19 10.13
N ALA A 43 9.69 -15.47 10.57
CA ALA A 43 8.50 -14.69 10.28
C ALA A 43 7.84 -14.21 11.56
N ARG A 44 7.15 -13.06 11.53
CA ARG A 44 6.40 -12.58 12.70
C ARG A 44 5.22 -13.52 12.99
N ALA A 45 5.04 -13.88 14.25
CA ALA A 45 3.94 -14.75 14.71
C ALA A 45 2.57 -14.22 14.27
N ALA A 46 2.38 -12.90 14.30
CA ALA A 46 1.14 -12.26 13.87
C ALA A 46 0.86 -12.43 12.37
N ASP A 47 1.89 -12.32 11.53
CA ASP A 47 1.77 -12.52 10.08
C ASP A 47 1.45 -13.98 9.78
N VAL A 48 2.10 -14.92 10.49
CA VAL A 48 1.84 -16.35 10.37
C VAL A 48 0.41 -16.69 10.77
N LYS A 49 -0.12 -16.12 11.87
CA LYS A 49 -1.50 -16.34 12.32
C LYS A 49 -2.54 -15.86 11.29
N ARG A 50 -2.20 -14.82 10.54
CA ARG A 50 -3.03 -14.27 9.44
C ARG A 50 -2.90 -15.05 8.13
N GLY A 51 -2.09 -16.12 8.09
CA GLY A 51 -1.83 -16.90 6.86
C GLY A 51 -0.72 -16.33 5.96
N TRP A 52 0.02 -15.32 6.42
CA TRP A 52 1.19 -14.77 5.74
C TRP A 52 2.46 -15.53 6.17
N GLY A 53 3.64 -15.07 5.72
CA GLY A 53 4.91 -15.68 6.13
C GLY A 53 5.11 -17.11 5.63
N LEU A 54 4.68 -17.40 4.40
CA LEU A 54 4.85 -18.71 3.74
C LEU A 54 6.13 -18.80 2.89
N TYR A 55 6.73 -17.65 2.58
CA TYR A 55 7.89 -17.53 1.71
C TYR A 55 8.92 -16.63 2.37
N CYS A 56 10.20 -16.95 2.19
CA CYS A 56 11.31 -16.19 2.78
C CYS A 56 11.52 -14.81 2.13
N SER A 57 11.07 -14.63 0.88
CA SER A 57 11.27 -13.39 0.13
C SER A 57 10.09 -13.09 -0.80
N LYS A 58 9.96 -11.82 -1.18
CA LYS A 58 9.00 -11.37 -2.21
C LYS A 58 9.22 -12.10 -3.53
N THR A 59 10.48 -12.38 -3.88
CA THR A 59 10.85 -13.12 -5.10
C THR A 59 10.32 -14.55 -5.08
N CYS A 60 10.48 -15.30 -3.98
CA CYS A 60 9.96 -16.67 -3.87
C CYS A 60 8.43 -16.71 -3.99
N LYS A 61 7.73 -15.72 -3.42
CA LYS A 61 6.28 -15.57 -3.58
C LYS A 61 5.91 -15.30 -5.04
N ALA A 62 6.60 -14.36 -5.69
CA ALA A 62 6.34 -13.97 -7.07
C ALA A 62 6.55 -15.13 -8.05
N ILE A 63 7.67 -15.85 -7.93
CA ILE A 63 7.95 -17.03 -8.78
C ILE A 63 6.84 -18.08 -8.63
N ARG A 64 6.46 -18.41 -7.39
CA ARG A 64 5.40 -19.39 -7.15
C ARG A 64 4.05 -18.93 -7.67
N GLN A 65 3.78 -17.63 -7.62
CA GLN A 65 2.57 -17.02 -8.19
C GLN A 65 2.59 -17.12 -9.72
N GLU A 66 3.69 -16.73 -10.37
CA GLU A 66 3.80 -16.78 -11.83
C GLU A 66 3.68 -18.19 -12.39
N VAL A 67 4.28 -19.19 -11.74
CA VAL A 67 4.11 -20.60 -12.13
C VAL A 67 2.63 -21.02 -12.08
N ARG A 68 1.85 -20.47 -11.14
CA ARG A 68 0.44 -20.81 -10.97
C ARG A 68 -0.48 -20.06 -11.93
N THR A 69 -0.25 -18.76 -12.13
CA THR A 69 -1.22 -17.87 -12.77
C THR A 69 -0.77 -17.35 -14.14
N GLY A 70 0.53 -17.41 -14.47
CA GLY A 70 1.08 -16.94 -15.74
C GLY A 70 0.77 -15.48 -16.07
N GLN A 71 0.57 -14.63 -15.06
CA GLN A 71 0.01 -13.29 -15.25
C GLN A 71 1.01 -12.36 -15.93
N TYR A 72 2.29 -12.48 -15.56
CA TYR A 72 3.34 -11.71 -16.20
C TYR A 72 3.51 -12.11 -17.67
N ARG A 73 3.42 -13.42 -17.98
CA ARG A 73 3.47 -13.91 -19.36
C ARG A 73 2.31 -13.35 -20.18
N ALA A 74 1.08 -13.44 -19.67
CA ALA A 74 -0.10 -12.89 -20.35
C ALA A 74 0.02 -11.37 -20.55
N HIS A 75 0.53 -10.63 -19.56
CA HIS A 75 0.78 -9.19 -19.68
C HIS A 75 1.77 -8.86 -20.80
N LEU A 76 2.87 -9.62 -20.93
CA LEU A 76 3.84 -9.45 -22.01
C LEU A 76 3.23 -9.77 -23.38
N GLU A 77 2.46 -10.87 -23.48
CA GLU A 77 1.76 -11.27 -24.71
C GLU A 77 0.81 -10.16 -25.20
N HIS A 78 0.06 -9.52 -24.30
CA HIS A 78 -0.75 -8.35 -24.65
C HIS A 78 0.12 -7.16 -25.06
N ARG A 79 1.17 -6.85 -24.30
CA ARG A 79 2.04 -5.69 -24.58
C ARG A 79 2.71 -5.75 -25.97
N ASP A 80 3.10 -6.94 -26.40
CA ASP A 80 3.77 -7.16 -27.69
C ASP A 80 2.78 -7.24 -28.86
N ALA A 81 1.52 -7.60 -28.60
CA ALA A 81 0.45 -7.59 -29.61
C ALA A 81 0.01 -6.16 -29.98
N ASP A 82 0.12 -5.22 -29.04
CA ASP A 82 -0.51 -3.91 -29.18
C ASP A 82 0.33 -2.89 -29.98
N GLY A 83 1.66 -3.08 -30.11
CA GLY A 83 2.56 -2.36 -31.04
C GLY A 83 2.60 -0.82 -31.01
N TYR A 84 1.69 -0.15 -30.30
CA TYR A 84 1.47 1.29 -30.28
C TYR A 84 0.71 1.60 -29.00
N GLY A 85 1.38 2.24 -28.04
CA GLY A 85 0.82 2.57 -26.74
C GLY A 85 -0.52 3.27 -26.92
N GLY A 86 -1.57 2.69 -26.33
CA GLY A 86 -2.96 3.12 -26.49
C GLY A 86 -3.08 4.63 -26.53
N GLU A 87 -3.22 5.16 -27.74
CA GLU A 87 -3.40 6.58 -27.94
C GLU A 87 -4.76 6.89 -27.33
N PHE A 88 -4.76 7.70 -26.28
CA PHE A 88 -5.98 8.21 -25.64
C PHE A 88 -6.62 9.24 -26.59
N SER A 89 -7.00 8.76 -27.78
CA SER A 89 -7.48 9.54 -28.93
C SER A 89 -8.90 10.06 -28.73
N ASN A 90 -9.55 9.65 -27.64
CA ASN A 90 -10.95 9.96 -27.35
C ASN A 90 -11.15 10.62 -25.98
N ALA A 91 -10.16 11.41 -25.54
CA ALA A 91 -10.24 12.25 -24.35
C ALA A 91 -11.47 13.19 -24.37
N HIS A 92 -11.92 13.57 -25.56
CA HIS A 92 -12.96 14.56 -25.81
C HIS A 92 -14.39 13.99 -25.68
N GLN A 93 -14.55 12.66 -25.56
CA GLN A 93 -15.84 12.01 -25.42
C GLN A 93 -16.41 12.03 -24.01
N PHE A 94 -15.64 12.49 -23.02
CA PHE A 94 -16.21 12.90 -21.73
C PHE A 94 -16.86 14.27 -21.93
N SER A 95 -18.06 14.29 -22.51
CA SER A 95 -18.87 15.51 -22.49
C SER A 95 -19.19 15.85 -21.03
N ASN A 96 -19.08 17.13 -20.69
CA ASN A 96 -19.29 17.65 -19.34
C ASN A 96 -20.79 17.71 -18.95
N GLU A 97 -21.65 16.98 -19.67
CA GLU A 97 -23.07 16.89 -19.43
C GLU A 97 -23.30 15.90 -18.29
N GLU A 98 -23.54 16.48 -17.13
CA GLU A 98 -23.76 15.86 -15.83
C GLU A 98 -24.52 14.54 -15.92
N HIS A 99 -23.85 13.46 -15.51
CA HIS A 99 -24.52 12.24 -15.07
C HIS A 99 -25.25 12.57 -13.77
N ASP A 100 -26.44 13.15 -13.89
CA ASP A 100 -27.29 13.45 -12.75
C ASP A 100 -27.77 12.13 -12.14
N CYS A 101 -27.07 11.71 -11.09
CA CYS A 101 -27.30 10.47 -10.37
C CYS A 101 -28.48 10.55 -9.38
N ASN A 102 -29.27 11.63 -9.42
CA ASN A 102 -30.53 11.77 -8.67
C ASN A 102 -31.75 11.72 -9.60
N LYS A 103 -31.92 10.61 -10.32
CA LYS A 103 -33.21 10.31 -10.96
C LYS A 103 -33.98 9.37 -10.04
N ASP A 104 -34.89 9.95 -9.25
CA ASP A 104 -35.87 9.23 -8.39
C ASP A 104 -36.76 8.27 -9.19
#